data_AF-A0A1B3WEY5-F1
#
_entry.id   AF-A0A1B3WEY5-F1
#
_cell.length_a   1.000
_cell.length_b   1.000
_cell.length_c   1.000
_cell.angle_alpha   90.00
_cell.angle_beta   90.00
_cell.angle_gamma   90.00
#
_symmetry.space_group_name_H-M   'P 1'
#
loop_
_entity.id
_entity.type
_entity.pdbx_description
1 polymer ?
#
loop_
_entity_poly.entity_id
_entity_poly.type
_entity_poly.pdbx_seq_one_letter_code
_entity_poly.pdbx_strand_id
1 'polypeptide(L)'
;MRKLFISECTLTSAGKAYESILRGTLPDLTVIAKEHALYFTSIPPFEPTGNFYTVQTPITQKIYSEDSKSRTLLAWNSYIAHRHLPVNTQLTIMPTGVLLTTPNNLLDTYTPLHFPNPLQEVMTAKEIAMHYQISIKSVIHDIQTSFSSHEKKVSGQDWLVTKEAALFHYENKEIESPYINPLLRVFTTLEASHLWKKAANEVRSAASGSGHRTARMDSNDCRKAERTWLVTYEAMEKLFGTPSYKEWSSMIQNLNAE
;
A
#
# COMPACT_ATOMS: atom_id res chain seq x y z
N MET A 1 -4.40 -8.71 9.19
CA MET A 1 -3.25 -7.86 8.86
C MET A 1 -2.15 -8.76 8.36
N ARG A 2 -1.68 -8.50 7.15
CA ARG A 2 -0.64 -9.31 6.52
C ARG A 2 0.67 -9.23 7.32
N LYS A 3 1.28 -10.37 7.63
CA LYS A 3 2.59 -10.40 8.31
C LYS A 3 3.68 -10.12 7.30
N LEU A 4 4.67 -9.31 7.67
CA LEU A 4 5.78 -8.97 6.80
C LEU A 4 7.06 -9.52 7.41
N PHE A 5 7.94 -10.01 6.56
CA PHE A 5 9.20 -10.62 6.94
C PHE A 5 10.30 -10.22 5.98
N ILE A 6 11.52 -10.07 6.49
CA ILE A 6 12.69 -9.67 5.70
C ILE A 6 13.82 -10.69 5.87
N SER A 7 14.57 -10.93 4.79
CA SER A 7 15.78 -11.76 4.79
C SER A 7 16.72 -11.30 3.69
N GLU A 8 18.01 -11.12 4.00
CA GLU A 8 19.05 -10.81 3.00
C GLU A 8 18.73 -9.56 2.14
N CYS A 9 18.04 -8.57 2.70
CA CYS A 9 17.82 -7.27 2.04
C CYS A 9 17.61 -6.14 3.06
N THR A 10 17.64 -4.89 2.60
CA THR A 10 17.52 -3.71 3.46
C THR A 10 16.06 -3.30 3.65
N LEU A 11 15.79 -2.53 4.72
CA LEU A 11 14.45 -1.96 4.96
C LEU A 11 13.97 -1.11 3.78
N THR A 12 14.88 -0.36 3.15
CA THR A 12 14.60 0.48 1.98
C THR A 12 14.19 -0.37 0.77
N SER A 13 14.92 -1.44 0.45
CA SER A 13 14.56 -2.28 -0.70
C SER A 13 13.28 -3.08 -0.45
N ALA A 14 13.05 -3.54 0.79
CA ALA A 14 11.78 -4.15 1.18
C ALA A 14 10.61 -3.15 1.10
N GLY A 15 10.83 -1.88 1.47
CA GLY A 15 9.85 -0.81 1.35
C GLY A 15 9.44 -0.53 -0.09
N LYS A 16 10.42 -0.35 -0.99
CA LYS A 16 10.16 -0.20 -2.43
C LYS A 16 9.45 -1.41 -3.03
N ALA A 17 9.83 -2.62 -2.64
CA ALA A 17 9.15 -3.82 -3.08
C ALA A 17 7.69 -3.86 -2.59
N TYR A 18 7.43 -3.51 -1.33
CA TYR A 18 6.06 -3.44 -0.80
C TYR A 18 5.24 -2.35 -1.48
N GLU A 19 5.84 -1.20 -1.81
CA GLU A 19 5.21 -0.17 -2.62
C GLU A 19 4.78 -0.71 -4.00
N SER A 20 5.66 -1.43 -4.71
CA SER A 20 5.30 -2.06 -5.98
C SER A 20 4.11 -3.00 -5.83
N ILE A 21 4.05 -3.77 -4.75
CA ILE A 21 2.89 -4.65 -4.46
C ILE A 21 1.61 -3.84 -4.28
N LEU A 22 1.64 -2.75 -3.52
CA LEU A 22 0.48 -1.87 -3.34
C LEU A 22 0.04 -1.22 -4.66
N ARG A 23 0.98 -0.93 -5.57
CA ARG A 23 0.68 -0.43 -6.92
C ARG A 23 0.25 -1.52 -7.90
N GLY A 24 0.41 -2.80 -7.54
CA GLY A 24 0.17 -3.93 -8.42
C GLY A 24 1.23 -4.10 -9.52
N THR A 25 2.43 -3.56 -9.32
CA THR A 25 3.61 -3.69 -10.20
C THR A 25 4.57 -4.79 -9.72
N LEU A 26 5.49 -5.19 -10.59
CA LEU A 26 6.56 -6.09 -10.18
C LEU A 26 7.54 -5.36 -9.27
N PRO A 27 7.93 -5.95 -8.13
CA PRO A 27 9.02 -5.46 -7.30
C PRO A 27 10.38 -5.76 -7.94
N ASP A 28 11.37 -4.90 -7.65
CA ASP A 28 12.78 -5.10 -8.02
C ASP A 28 13.50 -6.16 -7.17
N LEU A 29 12.77 -6.76 -6.22
CA LEU A 29 13.25 -7.71 -5.24
C LEU A 29 12.33 -8.94 -5.25
N THR A 30 12.83 -10.09 -4.79
CA THR A 30 12.00 -11.28 -4.70
C THR A 30 11.05 -11.19 -3.51
N VAL A 31 9.76 -11.35 -3.77
CA VAL A 31 8.72 -11.41 -2.75
C VAL A 31 8.06 -12.76 -2.79
N ILE A 32 8.08 -13.47 -1.68
CA ILE A 32 7.35 -14.73 -1.52
C ILE A 32 6.06 -14.42 -0.76
N ALA A 33 4.92 -14.70 -1.36
CA ALA A 33 3.61 -14.65 -0.73
C ALA A 33 3.17 -16.08 -0.40
N LYS A 34 3.00 -16.35 0.90
CA LYS A 34 2.55 -17.65 1.42
C LYS A 34 1.59 -17.39 2.57
N GLU A 35 0.46 -18.08 2.56
CA GLU A 35 -0.62 -17.93 3.54
C GLU A 35 -1.10 -16.46 3.66
N HIS A 36 -0.83 -15.80 4.79
CA HIS A 36 -1.12 -14.38 5.04
C HIS A 36 0.15 -13.59 5.37
N ALA A 37 1.28 -13.98 4.76
CA ALA A 37 2.57 -13.35 4.95
C ALA A 37 3.26 -12.99 3.63
N LEU A 38 4.06 -11.92 3.67
CA LEU A 38 5.02 -11.57 2.63
C LEU A 38 6.43 -11.68 3.18
N TYR A 39 7.30 -12.27 2.39
CA TYR A 39 8.71 -12.45 2.70
C TYR A 39 9.52 -11.75 1.62
N PHE A 40 10.27 -10.72 2.02
CA PHE A 40 11.12 -9.93 1.14
C PHE A 40 12.55 -10.48 1.19
N THR A 41 13.12 -10.83 0.04
CA THR A 41 14.52 -11.25 -0.06
C THR A 41 15.19 -10.87 -1.37
N SER A 42 16.49 -10.54 -1.32
CA SER A 42 17.29 -10.32 -2.53
C SER A 42 17.65 -11.63 -3.26
N ILE A 43 17.53 -12.77 -2.59
CA ILE A 43 17.89 -14.07 -3.15
C ILE A 43 16.71 -14.60 -3.96
N PRO A 44 16.80 -14.67 -5.31
CA PRO A 44 15.79 -15.38 -6.07
C PRO A 44 15.89 -16.86 -5.68
N PRO A 45 14.80 -17.52 -5.31
CA PRO A 45 14.87 -18.93 -4.93
C PRO A 45 15.32 -19.79 -6.12
N PHE A 46 15.02 -19.36 -7.35
CA PHE A 46 15.45 -19.96 -8.62
C PHE A 46 14.93 -19.12 -9.80
N GLU A 47 15.50 -19.31 -11.00
CA GLU A 47 14.90 -18.78 -12.23
C GLU A 47 13.70 -19.61 -12.66
N PRO A 48 12.56 -18.99 -12.99
CA PRO A 48 11.39 -19.72 -13.43
C PRO A 48 11.62 -20.30 -14.83
N THR A 49 11.56 -21.62 -14.95
CA THR A 49 11.67 -22.37 -16.22
C THR A 49 10.41 -23.19 -16.45
N GLY A 50 10.12 -23.55 -17.70
CA GLY A 50 9.00 -24.43 -18.05
C GLY A 50 7.71 -23.71 -18.48
N ASN A 51 6.57 -24.38 -18.30
CA ASN A 51 5.27 -23.91 -18.77
C ASN A 51 4.84 -22.62 -18.07
N PHE A 52 4.30 -21.69 -18.84
CA PHE A 52 3.76 -20.43 -18.32
C PHE A 52 2.38 -20.14 -18.88
N TYR A 53 1.60 -19.42 -18.09
CA TYR A 53 0.35 -18.81 -18.52
C TYR A 53 0.55 -17.29 -18.61
N THR A 54 0.25 -16.71 -19.76
CA THR A 54 0.14 -15.26 -19.89
C THR A 54 -1.19 -14.83 -19.30
N VAL A 55 -1.14 -13.93 -18.32
CA VAL A 55 -2.34 -13.36 -17.71
C VAL A 55 -2.43 -11.89 -18.06
N GLN A 56 -3.54 -11.49 -18.69
CA GLN A 56 -3.90 -10.09 -18.85
C GLN A 56 -4.62 -9.63 -17.58
N THR A 57 -3.85 -9.06 -16.67
CA THR A 57 -4.34 -8.12 -15.65
C THR A 57 -3.75 -6.73 -16.00
N PRO A 58 -3.93 -5.64 -15.21
CA PRO A 58 -3.42 -4.31 -15.60
C PRO A 58 -1.94 -4.30 -16.01
N ILE A 59 -1.19 -5.32 -15.60
CA ILE A 59 0.11 -5.70 -16.15
C ILE A 59 -0.02 -7.09 -16.78
N THR A 60 0.42 -7.23 -18.02
CA THR A 60 0.53 -8.54 -18.68
C THR A 60 1.72 -9.27 -18.08
N GLN A 61 1.45 -10.37 -17.39
CA GLN A 61 2.48 -11.12 -16.67
C GLN A 61 2.55 -12.56 -17.14
N LYS A 62 3.78 -13.08 -17.29
CA LYS A 62 4.02 -14.51 -17.40
C LYS A 62 4.04 -15.11 -16.00
N ILE A 63 3.11 -16.04 -15.76
CA ILE A 63 3.04 -16.80 -14.52
C ILE A 63 3.43 -18.24 -14.83
N TYR A 64 4.59 -18.63 -14.32
CA TYR A 64 5.11 -19.99 -14.45
C TYR A 64 4.42 -20.88 -13.43
N SER A 65 3.95 -22.05 -13.85
CA SER A 65 3.23 -22.97 -12.99
C SER A 65 3.06 -24.35 -13.63
N GLU A 66 3.13 -25.40 -12.80
CA GLU A 66 2.74 -26.76 -13.16
C GLU A 66 1.26 -27.05 -12.83
N ASP A 67 0.58 -26.16 -12.10
CA ASP A 67 -0.83 -26.28 -11.79
C ASP A 67 -1.71 -25.94 -13.01
N SER A 68 -2.99 -26.33 -12.94
CA SER A 68 -3.97 -25.96 -13.95
C SER A 68 -4.11 -24.43 -14.10
N LYS A 69 -4.37 -23.98 -15.34
CA LYS A 69 -4.66 -22.56 -15.66
C LYS A 69 -5.65 -21.92 -14.69
N SER A 70 -6.74 -22.62 -14.34
CA SER A 70 -7.78 -22.12 -13.43
C SER A 70 -7.24 -21.81 -12.03
N ARG A 71 -6.38 -22.69 -11.49
CA ARG A 71 -5.77 -22.48 -10.16
C ARG A 71 -4.74 -21.36 -10.20
N THR A 72 -3.93 -21.29 -11.25
CA THR A 72 -2.94 -20.22 -11.44
C THR A 72 -3.60 -18.84 -11.52
N LEU A 73 -4.68 -18.73 -12.30
CA LEU A 73 -5.45 -17.48 -12.40
C LEU A 73 -6.11 -17.11 -11.08
N LEU A 74 -6.66 -18.08 -10.34
CA LEU A 74 -7.26 -17.84 -9.03
C LEU A 74 -6.24 -17.31 -8.03
N ALA A 75 -5.05 -17.91 -7.97
CA ALA A 75 -3.99 -17.48 -7.07
C ALA A 75 -3.51 -16.06 -7.40
N TRP A 76 -3.23 -15.79 -8.68
CA TRP A 76 -2.84 -14.47 -9.14
C TRP A 76 -3.90 -13.39 -8.84
N ASN A 77 -5.16 -13.67 -9.18
CA ASN A 77 -6.28 -12.76 -8.93
C ASN A 77 -6.54 -12.54 -7.44
N SER A 78 -6.15 -13.49 -6.59
CA SER A 78 -6.22 -13.33 -5.14
C SER A 78 -5.10 -12.43 -4.64
N TYR A 79 -3.88 -12.63 -5.14
CA TYR A 79 -2.71 -11.82 -4.80
C TYR A 79 -2.88 -10.35 -5.16
N ILE A 80 -3.22 -10.04 -6.43
CA ILE A 80 -3.41 -8.65 -6.90
C ILE A 80 -4.59 -7.94 -6.21
N ALA A 81 -5.56 -8.71 -5.71
CA ALA A 81 -6.68 -8.19 -4.94
C ALA A 81 -6.36 -8.09 -3.43
N HIS A 82 -5.08 -8.29 -3.06
CA HIS A 82 -4.60 -8.32 -1.68
C HIS A 82 -5.27 -9.38 -0.79
N ARG A 83 -5.97 -10.37 -1.36
CA ARG A 83 -6.66 -11.45 -0.65
C ARG A 83 -5.73 -12.59 -0.25
N HIS A 84 -6.24 -13.47 0.61
CA HIS A 84 -5.58 -14.73 0.93
C HIS A 84 -5.38 -15.59 -0.31
N LEU A 85 -4.21 -16.21 -0.42
CA LEU A 85 -3.95 -17.19 -1.47
C LEU A 85 -4.77 -18.46 -1.22
N PRO A 86 -5.11 -19.22 -2.29
CA PRO A 86 -5.69 -20.55 -2.13
C PRO A 86 -4.82 -21.45 -1.25
N VAL A 87 -5.45 -22.40 -0.57
CA VAL A 87 -4.75 -23.37 0.29
C VAL A 87 -3.63 -24.07 -0.49
N ASN A 88 -2.51 -24.36 0.18
CA ASN A 88 -1.33 -25.00 -0.40
C ASN A 88 -0.82 -24.29 -1.65
N THR A 89 -0.80 -22.96 -1.62
CA THR A 89 -0.28 -22.11 -2.70
C THR A 89 0.77 -21.14 -2.17
N GLN A 90 1.86 -21.01 -2.92
CA GLN A 90 2.88 -20.00 -2.75
C GLN A 90 3.09 -19.26 -4.07
N LEU A 91 3.14 -17.94 -4.01
CA LEU A 91 3.51 -17.09 -5.15
C LEU A 91 4.88 -16.48 -4.89
N THR A 92 5.82 -16.73 -5.77
CA THR A 92 7.12 -16.05 -5.80
C THR A 92 7.07 -15.00 -6.89
N ILE A 93 7.06 -13.72 -6.50
CA ILE A 93 7.11 -12.57 -7.39
C ILE A 93 8.57 -12.12 -7.48
N MET A 94 9.12 -12.09 -8.68
CA MET A 94 10.49 -11.69 -8.99
C MET A 94 10.48 -10.59 -10.03
N PRO A 95 11.59 -9.85 -10.19
CA PRO A 95 11.75 -8.88 -11.28
C PRO A 95 11.54 -9.51 -12.68
N THR A 96 11.92 -10.77 -12.83
CA THR A 96 11.89 -11.51 -14.10
C THR A 96 10.55 -12.20 -14.38
N GLY A 97 9.66 -12.33 -13.38
CA GLY A 97 8.50 -13.20 -13.53
C GLY A 97 7.75 -13.47 -12.25
N VAL A 98 6.63 -14.18 -12.39
CA VAL A 98 5.87 -14.70 -11.26
C VAL A 98 5.84 -16.21 -11.36
N LEU A 99 5.98 -16.88 -10.24
CA LEU A 99 5.95 -18.33 -10.17
C LEU A 99 4.95 -18.79 -9.10
N LEU A 100 4.12 -19.76 -9.46
CA LEU A 100 3.22 -20.46 -8.56
C LEU A 100 3.80 -21.83 -8.18
N THR A 101 3.92 -22.09 -6.89
CA THR A 101 4.39 -23.38 -6.35
C THR A 101 3.55 -23.84 -5.17
N THR A 102 3.74 -25.10 -4.77
CA THR A 102 3.32 -25.55 -3.44
C THR A 102 4.25 -24.95 -2.38
N PRO A 103 3.74 -24.61 -1.18
CA PRO A 103 4.56 -23.99 -0.16
C PRO A 103 5.70 -24.91 0.28
N ASN A 104 6.90 -24.38 0.21
CA ASN A 104 8.12 -24.97 0.73
C ASN A 104 8.75 -24.00 1.76
N ASN A 105 9.71 -24.50 2.53
CA ASN A 105 10.55 -23.65 3.37
C ASN A 105 11.80 -23.34 2.55
N LEU A 106 11.74 -22.27 1.75
CA LEU A 106 12.84 -21.89 0.85
C LEU A 106 14.01 -21.23 1.57
N LEU A 107 13.77 -20.65 2.75
CA LEU A 107 14.78 -19.93 3.52
C LEU A 107 14.60 -20.26 5.01
N ASP A 108 15.72 -20.52 5.68
CA ASP A 108 15.76 -21.02 7.06
C ASP A 108 15.62 -19.89 8.12
N THR A 109 15.82 -18.63 7.74
CA THR A 109 15.79 -17.49 8.67
C THR A 109 15.12 -16.25 8.08
N TYR A 110 13.96 -15.89 8.62
CA TYR A 110 13.31 -14.61 8.36
C TYR A 110 13.12 -13.83 9.66
N THR A 111 13.25 -12.52 9.60
CA THR A 111 12.94 -11.64 10.74
C THR A 111 11.63 -10.88 10.48
N PRO A 112 10.78 -10.69 11.51
CA PRO A 112 9.58 -9.85 11.38
C PRO A 112 9.96 -8.43 10.94
N LEU A 113 9.24 -7.93 9.93
CA LEU A 113 9.44 -6.61 9.35
C LEU A 113 8.32 -5.67 9.79
N HIS A 114 8.70 -4.50 10.28
CA HIS A 114 7.77 -3.42 10.62
C HIS A 114 8.24 -2.12 9.98
N PHE A 115 7.36 -1.49 9.19
CA PHE A 115 7.60 -0.15 8.66
C PHE A 115 7.15 0.91 9.67
N PRO A 116 7.81 2.09 9.71
CA PRO A 116 7.35 3.23 10.48
C PRO A 116 5.88 3.60 10.20
N ASN A 117 5.25 4.23 11.18
CA ASN A 117 3.88 4.70 11.06
C ASN A 117 3.78 5.83 10.02
N PRO A 118 2.99 5.67 8.95
CA PRO A 118 2.95 6.64 7.86
C PRO A 118 2.11 7.89 8.18
N LEU A 119 1.34 7.91 9.28
CA LEU A 119 0.41 9.01 9.58
C LEU A 119 1.10 10.37 9.72
N GLN A 120 2.34 10.39 10.22
CA GLN A 120 3.11 11.63 10.41
C GLN A 120 3.82 12.09 9.14
N GLU A 121 3.83 11.27 8.09
CA GLU A 121 4.47 11.55 6.80
C GLU A 121 3.50 12.15 5.77
N VAL A 122 2.26 12.43 6.19
CA VAL A 122 1.21 13.02 5.34
C VAL A 122 0.61 14.23 6.03
N MET A 123 0.50 15.32 5.28
CA MET A 123 -0.16 16.55 5.69
C MET A 123 -1.41 16.81 4.84
N THR A 124 -2.48 17.28 5.47
CA THR A 124 -3.62 17.85 4.74
C THR A 124 -3.33 19.28 4.30
N ALA A 125 -3.99 19.77 3.24
CA ALA A 125 -3.89 21.19 2.85
C ALA A 125 -4.24 22.17 3.99
N LYS A 126 -5.17 21.79 4.89
CA LYS A 126 -5.52 22.58 6.08
C LYS A 126 -4.38 22.66 7.10
N GLU A 127 -3.69 21.54 7.32
CA GLU A 127 -2.53 21.50 8.22
C GLU A 127 -1.38 22.33 7.67
N ILE A 128 -1.12 22.25 6.36
CA ILE A 128 -0.12 23.08 5.69
C ILE A 128 -0.47 24.56 5.85
N ALA A 129 -1.71 24.95 5.53
CA ALA A 129 -2.19 26.32 5.65
C ALA A 129 -2.02 26.88 7.08
N MET A 130 -2.36 26.08 8.09
CA MET A 130 -2.19 26.46 9.49
C MET A 130 -0.71 26.55 9.89
N HIS A 131 0.08 25.54 9.53
CA HIS A 131 1.48 25.41 9.93
C HIS A 131 2.33 26.58 9.40
N TYR A 132 2.15 26.92 8.12
CA TYR A 132 2.88 28.00 7.46
C TYR A 132 2.16 29.36 7.51
N GLN A 133 0.98 29.43 8.13
CA GLN A 133 0.15 30.65 8.22
C GLN A 133 -0.19 31.24 6.83
N ILE A 134 -0.44 30.36 5.86
CA ILE A 134 -0.79 30.70 4.47
C ILE A 134 -2.29 30.44 4.26
N SER A 135 -2.93 31.18 3.35
CA SER A 135 -4.33 30.93 3.02
C SER A 135 -4.51 29.52 2.40
N ILE A 136 -5.56 28.82 2.80
CA ILE A 136 -5.87 27.49 2.22
C ILE A 136 -6.04 27.52 0.70
N LYS A 137 -6.50 28.66 0.14
CA LYS A 137 -6.65 28.83 -1.31
C LYS A 137 -5.30 28.84 -2.01
N SER A 138 -4.31 29.53 -1.43
CA SER A 138 -2.92 29.55 -1.93
C SER A 138 -2.31 28.16 -1.85
N VAL A 139 -2.45 27.48 -0.71
CA VAL A 139 -1.95 26.10 -0.55
C VAL A 139 -2.55 25.15 -1.59
N ILE A 140 -3.87 25.21 -1.83
CA ILE A 140 -4.50 24.38 -2.87
C ILE A 140 -3.94 24.71 -4.26
N HIS A 141 -3.71 25.99 -4.56
CA HIS A 141 -3.10 26.40 -5.82
C HIS A 141 -1.68 25.83 -5.96
N ASP A 142 -0.84 25.93 -4.93
CA ASP A 142 0.52 25.39 -4.92
C ASP A 142 0.48 23.87 -5.14
N ILE A 143 -0.37 23.15 -4.39
CA ILE A 143 -0.58 21.70 -4.54
C ILE A 143 -0.91 21.36 -6.00
N GLN A 144 -1.78 22.13 -6.65
CA GLN A 144 -2.17 21.86 -8.03
C GLN A 144 -1.03 22.10 -9.04
N THR A 145 -0.19 23.12 -8.83
CA THR A 145 0.76 23.61 -9.84
C THR A 145 2.22 23.21 -9.61
N SER A 146 2.63 22.98 -8.36
CA SER A 146 4.04 22.88 -7.98
C SER A 146 4.46 21.50 -7.46
N PHE A 147 3.51 20.66 -7.04
CA PHE A 147 3.77 19.31 -6.52
C PHE A 147 3.57 18.27 -7.63
N SER A 148 4.42 17.25 -7.67
CA SER A 148 4.28 16.12 -8.59
C SER A 148 3.16 15.15 -8.17
N SER A 149 2.78 14.24 -9.07
CA SER A 149 1.77 13.20 -8.83
C SER A 149 2.10 12.26 -7.67
N HIS A 150 3.40 12.03 -7.40
CA HIS A 150 3.86 11.16 -6.32
C HIS A 150 3.83 11.83 -4.94
N GLU A 151 3.78 13.16 -4.92
CA GLU A 151 3.84 13.97 -3.70
C GLU A 151 2.45 14.40 -3.22
N LYS A 152 1.42 14.23 -4.05
CA LYS A 152 0.06 14.70 -3.74
C LYS A 152 -1.01 13.72 -4.18
N LYS A 153 -2.16 13.76 -3.49
CA LYS A 153 -3.40 13.16 -4.00
C LYS A 153 -4.64 13.87 -3.49
N VAL A 154 -5.71 13.75 -4.24
CA VAL A 154 -7.06 14.03 -3.74
C VAL A 154 -7.54 12.83 -2.93
N SER A 155 -7.93 13.05 -1.69
CA SER A 155 -8.45 12.04 -0.77
C SER A 155 -9.83 12.45 -0.28
N GLY A 156 -10.87 11.92 -0.93
CA GLY A 156 -12.25 12.33 -0.67
C GLY A 156 -12.47 13.80 -1.08
N GLN A 157 -12.56 14.70 -0.11
CA GLN A 157 -12.74 16.15 -0.32
C GLN A 157 -11.51 16.99 0.08
N ASP A 158 -10.45 16.35 0.59
CA ASP A 158 -9.23 17.03 1.01
C ASP A 158 -8.06 16.68 0.08
N TRP A 159 -7.05 17.55 0.04
CA TRP A 159 -5.74 17.23 -0.54
C TRP A 159 -4.82 16.68 0.54
N LEU A 160 -4.14 15.58 0.21
CA LEU A 160 -3.05 15.03 1.00
C LEU A 160 -1.74 15.23 0.25
N VAL A 161 -0.71 15.64 0.98
CA VAL A 161 0.64 15.90 0.47
C VAL A 161 1.64 15.15 1.35
N THR A 162 2.71 14.63 0.75
CA THR A 162 3.81 14.07 1.52
C THR A 162 4.46 15.18 2.35
N LYS A 163 4.79 14.87 3.61
CA LYS A 163 5.43 15.84 4.51
C LYS A 163 6.77 16.33 3.96
N GLU A 164 7.54 15.41 3.37
CA GLU A 164 8.79 15.71 2.66
C GLU A 164 8.61 16.81 1.61
N ALA A 165 7.68 16.64 0.68
CA ALA A 165 7.46 17.62 -0.38
C ALA A 165 6.98 18.97 0.17
N ALA A 166 6.14 18.95 1.22
CA ALA A 166 5.68 20.19 1.85
C ALA A 166 6.84 20.95 2.54
N LEU A 167 7.73 20.24 3.25
CA LEU A 167 8.92 20.84 3.87
C LEU A 167 9.89 21.38 2.82
N PHE A 168 10.10 20.65 1.73
CA PHE A 168 10.93 21.12 0.64
C PHE A 168 10.35 22.39 0.00
N HIS A 169 9.05 22.39 -0.32
CA HIS A 169 8.41 23.52 -1.00
C HIS A 169 8.35 24.79 -0.13
N TYR A 170 7.97 24.67 1.14
CA TYR A 170 7.73 25.84 2.01
C TYR A 170 8.93 26.24 2.88
N GLU A 171 9.88 25.34 3.15
CA GLU A 171 11.06 25.60 3.98
C GLU A 171 12.40 25.43 3.25
N ASN A 172 12.40 24.96 1.99
CA ASN A 172 13.60 24.52 1.29
C ASN A 172 14.42 23.49 2.10
N LYS A 173 13.70 22.61 2.81
CA LYS A 173 14.28 21.62 3.71
C LYS A 173 14.12 20.23 3.14
N GLU A 174 15.25 19.63 2.75
CA GLU A 174 15.31 18.22 2.37
C GLU A 174 15.35 17.33 3.60
N ILE A 175 14.52 16.28 3.59
CA ILE A 175 14.52 15.22 4.60
C ILE A 175 14.59 13.87 3.90
N GLU A 176 14.94 12.82 4.64
CA GLU A 176 14.95 11.46 4.09
C GLU A 176 13.53 11.02 3.69
N SER A 177 13.36 10.59 2.44
CA SER A 177 12.07 10.10 1.95
C SER A 177 11.66 8.82 2.69
N PRO A 178 10.36 8.64 3.01
CA PRO A 178 9.87 7.40 3.59
C PRO A 178 10.15 6.18 2.69
N TYR A 179 10.34 5.00 3.31
CA TYR A 179 10.61 3.74 2.57
C TYR A 179 9.49 3.33 1.60
N ILE A 180 8.27 3.79 1.86
CA ILE A 180 7.06 3.54 1.08
C ILE A 180 6.35 4.88 0.96
N ASN A 181 5.88 5.24 -0.24
CA ASN A 181 5.06 6.42 -0.43
C ASN A 181 3.86 6.40 0.54
N PRO A 182 3.78 7.34 1.49
CA PRO A 182 2.78 7.28 2.55
C PRO A 182 1.36 7.56 2.03
N LEU A 183 1.21 8.15 0.85
CA LEU A 183 -0.09 8.36 0.19
C LEU A 183 -0.75 7.05 -0.27
N LEU A 184 0.01 5.95 -0.34
CA LEU A 184 -0.54 4.60 -0.57
C LEU A 184 -1.04 3.94 0.72
N ARG A 185 -0.68 4.50 1.88
CA ARG A 185 -0.97 3.89 3.19
C ARG A 185 -1.83 4.78 4.08
N VAL A 186 -2.05 6.05 3.73
CA VAL A 186 -2.85 6.99 4.51
C VAL A 186 -4.01 7.51 3.67
N PHE A 187 -5.19 7.48 4.27
CA PHE A 187 -6.44 7.88 3.62
C PHE A 187 -7.25 8.76 4.57
N THR A 188 -8.01 9.70 4.03
CA THR A 188 -9.12 10.27 4.81
C THR A 188 -10.18 9.19 5.05
N THR A 189 -10.93 9.31 6.14
CA THR A 189 -12.07 8.40 6.40
C THR A 189 -13.08 8.32 5.24
N LEU A 190 -13.22 9.40 4.45
CA LEU A 190 -14.08 9.40 3.26
C LEU A 190 -13.48 8.56 2.13
N GLU A 191 -12.21 8.78 1.76
CA GLU A 191 -11.52 7.95 0.75
C GLU A 191 -11.51 6.48 1.16
N ALA A 192 -11.17 6.20 2.42
CA ALA A 192 -11.19 4.85 2.97
C ALA A 192 -12.57 4.19 2.88
N SER A 193 -13.66 4.95 3.11
CA SER A 193 -15.02 4.43 2.96
C SER A 193 -15.33 3.97 1.54
N HIS A 194 -14.85 4.70 0.54
CA HIS A 194 -15.00 4.34 -0.87
C HIS A 194 -14.17 3.10 -1.22
N LEU A 195 -12.89 3.10 -0.86
CA LEU A 195 -11.96 1.99 -1.14
C LEU A 195 -12.43 0.66 -0.53
N TRP A 196 -12.96 0.68 0.70
CA TRP A 196 -13.45 -0.53 1.38
C TRP A 196 -14.95 -0.79 1.20
N LYS A 197 -15.68 0.05 0.45
CA LYS A 197 -17.14 -0.02 0.28
C LYS A 197 -17.89 -0.09 1.63
N LYS A 198 -17.45 0.76 2.56
CA LYS A 198 -18.05 0.93 3.89
C LYS A 198 -18.77 2.26 3.98
N ALA A 199 -19.70 2.37 4.92
CA ALA A 199 -20.36 3.64 5.15
C ALA A 199 -19.37 4.63 5.77
N ALA A 200 -19.34 5.88 5.31
CA ALA A 200 -18.38 6.88 5.79
C ALA A 200 -18.48 7.13 7.31
N ASN A 201 -19.70 7.06 7.87
CA ASN A 201 -19.93 7.16 9.30
C ASN A 201 -19.36 5.97 10.09
N GLU A 202 -19.35 4.77 9.53
CA GLU A 202 -18.78 3.57 10.15
C GLU A 202 -17.26 3.73 10.31
N VAL A 203 -16.57 4.10 9.23
CA VAL A 203 -15.11 4.34 9.25
C VAL A 203 -14.75 5.49 10.18
N ARG A 204 -15.50 6.60 10.12
CA ARG A 204 -15.30 7.74 11.02
C ARG A 204 -15.57 7.39 12.49
N SER A 205 -16.56 6.55 12.77
CA SER A 205 -16.87 6.12 14.14
C SER A 205 -15.71 5.28 14.69
N ALA A 206 -15.18 4.35 13.89
CA ALA A 206 -14.01 3.56 14.22
C ALA A 206 -12.78 4.43 14.55
N ALA A 207 -12.49 5.43 13.71
CA ALA A 207 -11.38 6.37 13.91
C ALA A 207 -11.58 7.28 15.14
N SER A 208 -12.79 7.78 15.37
CA SER A 208 -13.09 8.64 16.53
C SER A 208 -13.23 7.88 17.86
N GLY A 209 -13.10 6.55 17.86
CA GLY A 209 -13.25 5.72 19.05
C GLY A 209 -14.71 5.52 19.50
N SER A 210 -15.67 5.84 18.64
CA SER A 210 -17.10 5.63 18.89
C SER A 210 -17.48 4.17 18.60
N GLY A 211 -18.35 3.57 19.42
CA GLY A 211 -18.84 2.18 19.22
C GLY A 211 -18.07 1.10 19.99
N HIS A 212 -18.22 -0.17 19.59
CA HIS A 212 -17.65 -1.33 20.31
C HIS A 212 -16.11 -1.34 20.26
N ARG A 213 -15.44 -1.70 21.36
CA ARG A 213 -13.97 -1.61 21.50
C ARG A 213 -13.19 -2.33 20.40
N THR A 214 -13.70 -3.47 19.92
CA THR A 214 -13.07 -4.29 18.87
C THR A 214 -13.15 -3.66 17.47
N ALA A 215 -13.97 -2.63 17.28
CA ALA A 215 -14.13 -1.90 16.03
C ALA A 215 -13.44 -0.53 16.06
N ARG A 216 -12.62 -0.25 17.08
CA ARG A 216 -11.94 1.04 17.24
C ARG A 216 -10.53 0.97 16.69
N MET A 217 -10.12 2.08 16.08
CA MET A 217 -8.73 2.36 15.74
C MET A 217 -8.02 2.92 16.97
N ASP A 218 -6.76 2.54 17.16
CA ASP A 218 -5.89 3.14 18.17
C ASP A 218 -5.09 4.34 17.61
N SER A 219 -4.17 4.88 18.43
CA SER A 219 -3.35 6.04 18.07
C SER A 219 -2.33 5.77 16.96
N ASN A 220 -2.01 4.50 16.68
CA ASN A 220 -1.16 4.13 15.54
C ASN A 220 -1.98 3.90 14.27
N ASP A 221 -3.26 3.56 14.42
CA ASP A 221 -4.18 3.27 13.33
C ASP A 221 -4.78 4.55 12.70
N CYS A 222 -4.92 5.64 13.48
CA CYS A 222 -5.52 6.87 13.00
C CYS A 222 -4.98 8.13 13.70
N ARG A 223 -5.11 9.29 13.04
CA ARG A 223 -4.93 10.60 13.68
C ARG A 223 -5.95 11.60 13.18
N LYS A 224 -6.25 12.59 14.00
CA LYS A 224 -7.10 13.72 13.62
C LYS A 224 -6.23 14.83 13.04
N ALA A 225 -6.44 15.14 11.76
CA ALA A 225 -5.88 16.27 11.04
C ALA A 225 -6.96 17.35 10.97
N GLU A 226 -6.98 18.24 11.95
CA GLU A 226 -8.03 19.26 12.12
C GLU A 226 -9.45 18.67 12.24
N ARG A 227 -10.27 18.84 11.20
CA ARG A 227 -11.65 18.32 11.11
C ARG A 227 -11.73 16.98 10.40
N THR A 228 -10.62 16.51 9.84
CA THR A 228 -10.53 15.31 9.02
C THR A 228 -9.79 14.22 9.79
N TRP A 229 -10.33 13.02 9.80
CA TRP A 229 -9.64 11.86 10.34
C TRP A 229 -8.85 11.18 9.22
N LEU A 230 -7.57 10.94 9.49
CA LEU A 230 -6.68 10.12 8.66
C LEU A 230 -6.58 8.73 9.28
N VAL A 231 -6.61 7.71 8.44
CA VAL A 231 -6.54 6.29 8.83
C VAL A 231 -5.49 5.58 7.99
N THR A 232 -4.87 4.54 8.56
CA THR A 232 -3.88 3.73 7.84
C THR A 232 -4.52 2.61 7.04
N TYR A 233 -3.84 2.16 5.98
CA TYR A 233 -4.16 0.95 5.24
C TYR A 233 -4.27 -0.24 6.18
N GLU A 234 -3.32 -0.40 7.10
CA GLU A 234 -3.23 -1.52 8.03
C GLU A 234 -4.41 -1.57 8.99
N ALA A 235 -4.87 -0.41 9.48
CA ALA A 235 -6.06 -0.31 10.32
C ALA A 235 -7.32 -0.73 9.57
N MET A 236 -7.47 -0.24 8.34
CA MET A 236 -8.59 -0.59 7.48
C MET A 236 -8.57 -2.08 7.12
N GLU A 237 -7.39 -2.64 6.81
CA GLU A 237 -7.24 -4.07 6.53
C GLU A 237 -7.61 -4.94 7.74
N LYS A 238 -7.17 -4.53 8.93
CA LYS A 238 -7.45 -5.21 10.20
C LYS A 238 -8.94 -5.22 10.55
N LEU A 239 -9.64 -4.10 10.36
CA LEU A 239 -11.05 -3.96 10.78
C LEU A 239 -12.04 -4.42 9.70
N PHE A 240 -11.74 -4.17 8.43
CA PHE A 240 -12.70 -4.31 7.34
C PHE A 240 -12.25 -5.30 6.24
N GLY A 241 -11.06 -5.91 6.37
CA GLY A 241 -10.50 -6.81 5.37
C GLY A 241 -9.87 -6.07 4.20
N THR A 242 -9.72 -6.71 3.05
CA THR A 242 -9.04 -6.11 1.89
C THR A 242 -9.90 -5.06 1.19
N PRO A 243 -9.31 -3.99 0.62
CA PRO A 243 -10.07 -3.02 -0.17
C PRO A 243 -10.68 -3.66 -1.41
N SER A 244 -11.66 -2.99 -2.01
CA SER A 244 -12.22 -3.36 -3.30
C SER A 244 -11.16 -3.18 -4.39
N TYR A 245 -10.75 -4.28 -5.02
CA TYR A 245 -9.75 -4.27 -6.11
C TYR A 245 -10.03 -3.20 -7.17
N LYS A 246 -11.29 -3.09 -7.61
CA LYS A 246 -11.70 -2.06 -8.59
C LYS A 246 -11.39 -0.63 -8.13
N GLU A 247 -11.75 -0.31 -6.89
CA GLU A 247 -11.58 1.05 -6.36
C GLU A 247 -10.10 1.34 -6.10
N TRP A 248 -9.39 0.34 -5.57
CA TRP A 248 -7.94 0.41 -5.34
C TRP A 248 -7.18 0.64 -6.65
N SER A 249 -7.42 -0.17 -7.68
CA SER A 249 -6.76 0.00 -8.98
C SER A 249 -7.06 1.37 -9.62
N SER A 250 -8.29 1.87 -9.48
CA SER A 250 -8.64 3.22 -9.96
C SER A 250 -7.87 4.32 -9.22
N MET A 251 -7.72 4.20 -7.90
CA MET A 251 -6.90 5.13 -7.10
C MET A 251 -5.44 5.11 -7.55
N ILE A 252 -4.85 3.93 -7.75
CA ILE A 252 -3.47 3.80 -8.22
C ILE A 252 -3.29 4.43 -9.60
N GLN A 253 -4.24 4.24 -10.53
CA GLN A 253 -4.19 4.88 -11.84
C GLN A 253 -4.19 6.41 -11.74
N ASN A 254 -4.98 6.98 -10.83
CA ASN A 254 -5.00 8.42 -10.60
C ASN A 254 -3.70 8.95 -9.97
N LEU A 255 -3.04 8.15 -9.13
CA LEU A 255 -1.74 8.50 -8.54
C LEU A 255 -0.60 8.45 -9.55
N ASN A 256 -0.73 7.61 -10.58
CA ASN A 256 0.28 7.47 -11.65
C ASN A 256 -0.02 8.36 -12.87
N ALA A 257 -1.14 9.09 -12.89
CA ALA A 257 -1.50 9.98 -13.98
C ALA A 257 -0.69 11.28 -13.86
N GLU A 258 0.22 11.50 -14.80
CA GLU A 258 0.87 12.79 -15.10
C GLU A 258 0.12 13.53 -16.21
#